data_AF-A0A2P9HET7-F1
#
_entry.id   AF-A0A2P9HET7-F1
#
_cell.length_a   1.000
_cell.length_b   1.000
_cell.length_c   1.000
_cell.angle_alpha   90.00
_cell.angle_beta   90.00
_cell.angle_gamma   90.00
#
_symmetry.space_group_name_H-M   'P 1'
#
loop_
_entity.id
_entity.type
_entity.pdbx_description
1 polymer ?
#
loop_
_entity_poly.entity_id
_entity_poly.type
_entity_poly.pdbx_seq_one_letter_code
_entity_poly.pdbx_strand_id
1 'polypeptide(L)'
;MSALRSHFRPEFLNRIDEIIIFDALDKAQIEAIVRLQLDRVASTAQGQDIELVFDESLVKHLSSEGYQPEYGARELRRQIRNLLETKLAKAMLKGDIKEGNRGVCAYDPEKAEVTFELKQAALPAQPTKLAKGAGKKKKTKKTEDERKRHADELLDEALLESFPASDAPSVTRDRPYDQG
;
A
#
# COMPACT_ATOMS: atom_id res chain seq x y z
N MET A 1 14.29 -9.26 25.73
CA MET A 1 14.62 -10.67 26.04
C MET A 1 14.23 -11.13 27.45
N SER A 2 14.45 -10.33 28.51
CA SER A 2 14.08 -10.72 29.89
C SER A 2 12.58 -10.96 30.07
N ALA A 3 11.73 -10.10 29.50
CA ALA A 3 10.27 -10.23 29.54
C ALA A 3 9.76 -11.57 28.94
N LEU A 4 10.36 -12.04 27.84
CA LEU A 4 10.02 -13.32 27.21
C LEU A 4 10.39 -14.51 28.13
N ARG A 5 11.58 -14.46 28.73
CA ARG A 5 12.07 -15.49 29.67
C ARG A 5 11.29 -15.53 30.99
N SER A 6 10.69 -14.41 31.40
CA SER A 6 9.83 -14.36 32.59
C SER A 6 8.39 -14.82 32.35
N HIS A 7 7.93 -14.86 31.10
CA HIS A 7 6.54 -15.25 30.77
C HIS A 7 6.43 -16.64 30.14
N PHE A 8 7.44 -17.07 29.38
CA PHE A 8 7.45 -18.38 28.74
C PHE A 8 8.43 -19.32 29.43
N ARG A 9 8.03 -20.58 29.55
CA ARG A 9 8.91 -21.61 30.11
C ARG A 9 10.11 -21.86 29.19
N PRO A 10 11.28 -22.19 29.74
CA PRO A 10 12.49 -22.41 28.94
C PRO A 10 12.35 -23.53 27.91
N GLU A 11 11.50 -24.55 28.14
CA GLU A 11 11.25 -25.60 27.15
C GLU A 11 10.58 -25.07 25.88
N PHE A 12 9.73 -24.05 26.01
CA PHE A 12 9.06 -23.42 24.87
C PHE A 12 10.04 -22.56 24.05
N LEU A 13 10.88 -21.77 24.73
CA LEU A 13 11.88 -20.94 24.06
C LEU A 13 12.91 -21.78 23.30
N ASN A 14 13.18 -22.99 23.78
CA ASN A 14 14.05 -23.96 23.10
C ASN A 14 13.42 -24.62 21.86
N ARG A 15 12.13 -24.37 21.55
CA ARG A 15 11.43 -24.82 20.33
C ARG A 15 11.24 -23.74 19.29
N ILE A 16 11.71 -22.53 19.56
CA ILE A 16 11.67 -21.40 18.63
C ILE A 16 13.01 -21.37 17.91
N ASP A 17 13.00 -21.57 16.59
CA ASP A 17 14.22 -21.54 15.78
C ASP A 17 14.77 -20.12 15.66
N GLU A 18 13.89 -19.14 15.44
CA GLU A 18 14.26 -17.73 15.24
C GLU A 18 13.28 -16.77 15.93
N ILE A 19 13.80 -15.68 16.46
CA ILE A 19 13.01 -14.60 17.06
C ILE A 19 13.19 -13.36 16.19
N ILE A 20 12.11 -12.92 15.55
CA ILE A 20 12.09 -11.69 14.75
C ILE A 20 11.63 -10.54 15.66
N ILE A 21 12.46 -9.52 15.78
CA ILE A 21 12.14 -8.29 16.51
C ILE A 21 11.61 -7.29 15.48
N PHE A 22 10.43 -6.72 15.75
CA PHE A 22 9.87 -5.66 14.94
C PHE A 22 10.05 -4.34 15.68
N ASP A 23 10.83 -3.44 15.10
CA ASP A 23 10.99 -2.09 15.62
C ASP A 23 9.76 -1.23 15.31
N ALA A 24 9.60 -0.16 16.09
CA ALA A 24 8.57 0.83 15.83
C ALA A 24 8.84 1.51 14.48
N LEU A 25 7.76 1.86 13.77
CA LEU A 25 7.88 2.54 12.48
C LEU A 25 8.35 3.98 12.66
N ASP A 26 9.31 4.39 11.84
CA ASP A 26 9.77 5.77 11.73
C ASP A 26 8.80 6.63 10.92
N LYS A 27 8.83 7.95 11.14
CA LYS A 27 7.96 8.91 10.43
C LYS A 27 8.07 8.80 8.90
N ALA A 28 9.27 8.62 8.38
CA ALA A 28 9.49 8.43 6.95
C ALA A 28 8.87 7.13 6.41
N GLN A 29 8.97 6.04 7.17
CA GLN A 29 8.34 4.75 6.81
C GLN A 29 6.81 4.87 6.84
N ILE A 30 6.25 5.63 7.78
CA ILE A 30 4.82 5.90 7.85
C ILE A 30 4.35 6.69 6.64
N GLU A 31 5.07 7.76 6.25
CA GLU A 31 4.76 8.51 5.04
C GLU A 31 4.77 7.63 3.78
N ALA A 32 5.73 6.71 3.67
CA ALA A 32 5.76 5.73 2.59
C ALA A 32 4.54 4.79 2.61
N ILE A 33 4.15 4.30 3.79
CA ILE A 33 2.95 3.46 3.97
C ILE A 33 1.68 4.23 3.61
N VAL A 34 1.58 5.52 3.96
CA VAL A 34 0.45 6.39 3.58
C VAL A 34 0.36 6.47 2.07
N ARG A 35 1.46 6.79 1.38
CA ARG A 35 1.49 6.88 -0.09
C ARG A 35 1.03 5.58 -0.73
N LEU A 36 1.56 4.45 -0.27
CA LEU A 36 1.18 3.13 -0.78
C LEU A 36 -0.31 2.81 -0.55
N GLN A 37 -0.91 3.30 0.54
CA GLN A 37 -2.36 3.17 0.74
C GLN A 37 -3.15 4.10 -0.17
N LEU A 38 -2.72 5.34 -0.36
CA LEU A 38 -3.36 6.28 -1.28
C LEU A 38 -3.32 5.75 -2.71
N ASP A 39 -2.20 5.17 -3.14
CA ASP A 39 -2.06 4.55 -4.46
C ASP A 39 -3.05 3.40 -4.66
N ARG A 40 -3.32 2.60 -3.63
CA ARG A 40 -4.36 1.55 -3.69
C ARG A 40 -5.76 2.14 -3.85
N VAL A 41 -6.04 3.27 -3.19
CA VAL A 41 -7.30 4.00 -3.35
C VAL A 41 -7.42 4.56 -4.78
N ALA A 42 -6.37 5.18 -5.31
CA ALA A 42 -6.33 5.65 -6.69
C ALA A 42 -6.52 4.51 -7.69
N SER A 43 -5.87 3.36 -7.48
CA SER A 43 -6.02 2.18 -8.35
C SER A 43 -7.45 1.63 -8.34
N THR A 44 -8.09 1.62 -7.17
CA THR A 44 -9.50 1.22 -7.04
C THR A 44 -10.43 2.20 -7.76
N ALA A 45 -10.16 3.50 -7.66
CA ALA A 45 -10.91 4.55 -8.35
C ALA A 45 -10.71 4.50 -9.88
N GLN A 46 -9.49 4.18 -10.36
CA GLN A 46 -9.22 3.98 -11.78
C GLN A 46 -10.01 2.82 -12.37
N GLY A 47 -10.28 1.77 -11.58
CA GLY A 47 -11.18 0.69 -11.99
C GLY A 47 -12.63 1.14 -12.26
N GLN A 48 -12.98 2.36 -11.87
CA GLN A 48 -14.27 3.01 -12.09
C GLN A 48 -14.15 4.23 -13.02
N ASP A 49 -13.08 4.29 -13.84
CA ASP A 49 -12.76 5.40 -14.74
C ASP A 49 -12.59 6.76 -14.02
N ILE A 50 -12.17 6.76 -12.75
CA ILE A 50 -11.91 7.98 -11.97
C ILE A 50 -10.41 8.10 -11.71
N GLU A 51 -9.80 9.19 -12.14
CA GLU A 51 -8.39 9.46 -11.90
C GLU A 51 -8.22 10.39 -10.69
N LEU A 52 -7.68 9.84 -9.59
CA LEU A 52 -7.41 10.59 -8.37
C LEU A 52 -5.91 10.85 -8.22
N VAL A 53 -5.55 12.11 -7.97
CA VAL A 53 -4.20 12.52 -7.61
C VAL A 53 -4.24 13.07 -6.19
N PHE A 54 -3.29 12.66 -5.35
CA PHE A 54 -3.23 13.11 -3.96
C PHE A 54 -2.12 14.14 -3.77
N ASP A 55 -2.44 15.24 -3.11
CA ASP A 55 -1.46 16.26 -2.78
C ASP A 55 -0.61 15.88 -1.55
N GLU A 56 0.61 16.43 -1.46
CA GLU A 56 1.54 16.17 -0.36
C GLU A 56 0.98 16.64 1.00
N SER A 57 0.13 17.67 1.01
CA SER A 57 -0.57 18.13 2.22
C SER A 57 -1.37 17.01 2.89
N LEU A 58 -2.07 16.20 2.09
CA LEU A 58 -2.87 15.08 2.56
C LEU A 58 -2.00 13.97 3.13
N VAL A 59 -0.86 13.67 2.47
CA VAL A 59 0.11 12.66 2.93
C VAL A 59 0.66 13.04 4.31
N LYS A 60 1.10 14.29 4.47
CA LYS A 60 1.66 14.81 5.72
C LYS A 60 0.62 14.86 6.84
N HIS A 61 -0.60 15.24 6.52
CA HIS A 61 -1.67 15.24 7.49
C HIS A 61 -1.96 13.83 8.01
N LEU A 62 -2.17 12.87 7.10
CA LEU A 62 -2.44 11.47 7.45
C LEU A 62 -1.28 10.82 8.20
N SER A 63 -0.03 11.12 7.83
CA SER A 63 1.15 10.60 8.55
C SER A 63 1.26 11.16 9.97
N SER A 64 0.82 12.41 10.19
CA SER A 64 0.88 13.06 11.50
C SER A 64 -0.27 12.67 12.44
N GLU A 65 -1.51 12.62 11.95
CA GLU A 65 -2.69 12.32 12.78
C GLU A 65 -3.00 10.82 12.88
N GLY A 66 -2.58 10.04 11.88
CA GLY A 66 -2.87 8.61 11.82
C GLY A 66 -1.82 7.72 12.49
N TYR A 67 -0.70 8.31 12.93
CA TYR A 67 0.34 7.58 13.61
C TYR A 67 0.22 7.67 15.12
N GLN A 68 -0.02 6.52 15.75
CA GLN A 68 0.16 6.32 17.17
C GLN A 68 1.15 5.17 17.38
N PRO A 69 2.33 5.40 18.02
CA PRO A 69 3.37 4.38 18.18
C PRO A 69 2.86 3.09 18.83
N GLU A 70 1.91 3.22 19.77
CA GLU A 70 1.30 2.13 20.53
C GLU A 70 0.40 1.23 19.67
N TYR A 71 -0.22 1.78 18.62
CA TYR A 71 -1.15 1.06 17.74
C TYR A 71 -0.57 0.78 16.35
N GLY A 72 0.60 1.35 16.05
CA GLY A 72 1.29 1.25 14.76
C GLY A 72 0.47 1.79 13.59
N ALA A 73 0.77 1.34 12.37
CA ALA A 73 0.07 1.77 11.15
C ALA A 73 -1.38 1.23 11.01
N ARG A 74 -1.92 0.55 12.02
CA ARG A 74 -3.29 0.00 11.97
C ARG A 74 -4.34 1.10 12.02
N GLU A 75 -4.18 2.06 12.92
CA GLU A 75 -5.10 3.20 13.03
C GLU A 75 -5.07 4.07 11.76
N LEU A 76 -3.90 4.23 11.16
CA LEU A 76 -3.73 4.93 9.89
C LEU A 76 -4.62 4.37 8.78
N ARG A 77 -4.65 3.04 8.60
CA ARG A 77 -5.51 2.39 7.61
C ARG A 77 -7.00 2.67 7.83
N ARG A 78 -7.42 2.71 9.10
CA ARG A 78 -8.81 2.98 9.48
C ARG A 78 -9.18 4.44 9.20
N GLN A 79 -8.29 5.38 9.51
CA GLN A 79 -8.51 6.79 9.19
C GLN A 79 -8.60 7.03 7.68
N ILE A 80 -7.69 6.46 6.88
CA ILE A 80 -7.74 6.56 5.41
C ILE A 80 -9.09 6.07 4.88
N ARG A 81 -9.55 4.90 5.32
CA ARG A 81 -10.87 4.38 4.92
C ARG A 81 -12.02 5.32 5.26
N ASN A 82 -12.02 5.90 6.46
CA ASN A 82 -13.11 6.74 6.93
C ASN A 82 -13.09 8.14 6.28
N LEU A 83 -11.91 8.74 6.16
CA LEU A 83 -11.74 10.10 5.65
C LEU A 83 -11.76 10.15 4.12
N LEU A 84 -11.23 9.14 3.44
CA LEU A 84 -11.16 9.08 1.98
C LEU A 84 -12.23 8.15 1.41
N GLU A 85 -12.11 6.84 1.61
CA GLU A 85 -12.97 5.85 0.89
C GLU A 85 -14.45 6.10 1.16
N THR A 86 -14.82 6.38 2.41
CA THR A 86 -16.22 6.64 2.79
C THR A 86 -16.74 7.96 2.20
N LYS A 87 -15.90 9.01 2.15
CA LYS A 87 -16.28 10.30 1.55
C LYS A 87 -16.41 10.18 0.04
N LEU A 88 -15.47 9.51 -0.61
CA LEU A 88 -15.51 9.19 -2.03
C LEU A 88 -16.77 8.40 -2.38
N ALA A 89 -17.06 7.32 -1.66
CA ALA A 89 -18.26 6.51 -1.89
C ALA A 89 -19.55 7.34 -1.74
N LYS A 90 -19.63 8.21 -0.73
CA LYS A 90 -20.79 9.12 -0.56
C LYS A 90 -20.92 10.12 -1.70
N ALA A 91 -19.82 10.73 -2.14
CA ALA A 91 -19.83 11.69 -3.23
C ALA A 91 -20.18 11.04 -4.59
N MET A 92 -19.74 9.79 -4.80
CA MET A 92 -20.16 8.98 -5.94
C MET A 92 -21.66 8.66 -5.91
N LEU A 93 -22.18 8.24 -4.75
CA LEU A 93 -23.61 7.94 -4.59
C LEU A 93 -24.51 9.18 -4.77
N LYS A 94 -24.01 10.37 -4.42
CA LYS A 94 -24.70 11.65 -4.67
C LYS A 94 -24.69 12.07 -6.14
N GLY A 95 -23.81 11.50 -6.95
CA GLY A 95 -23.62 11.87 -8.35
C GLY A 95 -22.70 13.08 -8.58
N ASP A 96 -22.01 13.54 -7.53
CA ASP A 96 -20.99 14.60 -7.60
C ASP A 96 -19.74 14.11 -8.34
N ILE A 97 -19.44 12.81 -8.20
CA ILE A 97 -18.35 12.12 -8.90
C ILE A 97 -18.94 11.18 -9.94
N LYS A 98 -18.51 11.33 -11.19
CA LYS A 98 -18.91 10.49 -12.33
C LYS A 98 -17.70 9.86 -12.99
N GLU A 99 -17.95 8.78 -13.72
CA GLU A 99 -16.97 8.14 -14.61
C GLU A 99 -16.35 9.19 -15.56
N GLY A 100 -15.03 9.15 -15.73
CA GLY A 100 -14.26 10.13 -16.51
C GLY A 100 -13.83 11.38 -15.73
N ASN A 101 -14.16 11.49 -14.43
CA ASN A 101 -13.65 12.57 -13.61
C ASN A 101 -12.17 12.36 -13.29
N ARG A 102 -11.41 13.45 -13.40
CA ARG A 102 -10.05 13.55 -12.88
C ARG A 102 -10.00 14.62 -11.81
N GLY A 103 -9.49 14.30 -10.64
CA GLY A 103 -9.44 15.26 -9.54
C GLY A 103 -8.22 15.16 -8.68
N VAL A 104 -7.91 16.31 -8.07
CA VAL A 104 -6.89 16.41 -7.03
C VAL A 104 -7.60 16.37 -5.68
N CYS A 105 -7.13 15.48 -4.82
CA CYS A 105 -7.54 15.35 -3.44
C CYS A 105 -6.51 16.09 -2.57
N ALA A 106 -6.96 17.13 -1.89
CA ALA A 106 -6.15 17.90 -0.95
C ALA A 106 -6.76 17.86 0.45
N TYR A 107 -5.94 18.10 1.46
CA TYR A 107 -6.43 18.28 2.82
C TYR A 107 -6.59 19.76 3.13
N ASP A 108 -7.79 20.15 3.57
CA ASP A 108 -8.06 21.51 4.05
C ASP A 108 -7.92 21.55 5.59
N PRO A 109 -6.87 22.21 6.13
CA PRO A 109 -6.63 22.28 7.56
C PRO A 109 -7.67 23.11 8.32
N GLU A 110 -8.43 24.00 7.66
CA GLU A 110 -9.43 24.85 8.35
C GLU A 110 -10.72 24.09 8.62
N LYS A 111 -11.11 23.18 7.72
CA LYS A 111 -12.34 22.38 7.86
C LYS A 111 -12.10 20.98 8.40
N ALA A 112 -10.83 20.57 8.51
CA ALA A 112 -10.44 19.19 8.81
C ALA A 112 -11.08 18.17 7.86
N GLU A 113 -11.26 18.54 6.59
CA GLU A 113 -11.90 17.71 5.58
C GLU A 113 -11.01 17.53 4.35
N VAL A 114 -11.10 16.34 3.74
CA VAL A 114 -10.54 16.11 2.41
C VAL A 114 -11.45 16.78 1.39
N THR A 115 -10.89 17.69 0.60
CA THR A 115 -11.56 18.34 -0.50
C THR A 115 -11.24 17.62 -1.80
N PHE A 116 -12.26 17.49 -2.66
CA PHE A 116 -12.15 16.83 -3.96
C PHE A 116 -12.37 17.88 -5.04
N GLU A 117 -11.29 18.34 -5.67
CA GLU A 117 -11.39 19.20 -6.84
C GLU A 117 -11.41 18.33 -8.09
N LEU A 118 -12.61 17.88 -8.48
CA LEU A 118 -12.82 17.05 -9.65
C LEU A 118 -13.17 17.91 -10.86
N LYS A 119 -12.40 17.75 -11.93
CA LYS A 119 -12.74 18.24 -13.26
C LYS A 119 -13.22 17.05 -14.08
N GLN A 120 -14.34 17.22 -14.78
CA GLN A 120 -14.70 16.31 -15.85
C GLN A 120 -13.64 16.43 -16.95
N ALA A 121 -12.87 15.37 -17.18
CA ALA A 121 -12.18 15.25 -18.44
C ALA A 121 -13.25 14.98 -19.49
N ALA A 122 -13.30 15.81 -20.54
CA ALA A 122 -14.22 15.59 -21.64
C ALA A 122 -14.02 14.17 -22.21
N LEU A 123 -15.08 13.37 -22.21
CA LEU A 123 -15.11 11.99 -22.73
C LEU A 123 -14.40 11.90 -24.10
N PRO A 124 -13.51 10.92 -24.32
CA PRO A 124 -13.64 10.13 -25.53
C PRO A 124 -14.74 9.10 -25.28
N ALA A 125 -15.80 9.17 -26.10
CA ALA A 125 -16.94 8.29 -26.05
C ALA A 125 -16.52 6.81 -25.97
N GLN A 126 -17.00 6.09 -24.95
CA GLN A 126 -17.01 4.63 -24.99
C GLN A 126 -17.99 4.19 -26.11
N PRO A 127 -17.57 3.43 -27.14
CA PRO A 127 -18.51 2.84 -28.05
C PRO A 127 -19.22 1.68 -27.34
N THR A 128 -20.49 1.88 -27.04
CA THR A 128 -21.42 0.80 -26.73
C THR A 128 -21.54 -0.12 -27.94
N LYS A 129 -21.40 -1.44 -27.74
CA LYS A 129 -22.39 -2.47 -28.11
C LYS A 129 -21.86 -3.90 -27.87
N LEU A 130 -22.63 -4.67 -27.09
CA LEU A 130 -22.64 -6.13 -27.15
C LEU A 130 -23.30 -6.63 -28.46
N ALA A 131 -22.76 -7.75 -28.95
CA ALA A 131 -23.42 -8.90 -29.61
C ALA A 131 -23.19 -9.15 -31.13
N LYS A 132 -22.47 -10.29 -31.35
CA LYS A 132 -22.58 -11.34 -32.38
C LYS A 132 -22.01 -11.11 -33.79
N GLY A 133 -21.08 -12.00 -34.18
CA GLY A 133 -20.74 -12.29 -35.57
C GLY A 133 -19.41 -13.02 -35.76
N ALA A 134 -19.46 -14.26 -36.26
CA ALA A 134 -18.35 -15.20 -36.44
C ALA A 134 -17.21 -14.76 -37.38
N GLY A 135 -15.99 -15.29 -37.17
CA GLY A 135 -15.08 -15.62 -38.29
C GLY A 135 -13.56 -15.35 -38.16
N LYS A 136 -12.81 -16.43 -37.88
CA LYS A 136 -11.43 -16.77 -38.33
C LYS A 136 -10.17 -15.99 -37.85
N LYS A 137 -9.46 -16.66 -36.91
CA LYS A 137 -8.01 -16.97 -36.82
C LYS A 137 -6.98 -16.12 -37.59
N LYS A 138 -5.96 -15.63 -36.86
CA LYS A 138 -4.56 -16.11 -37.00
C LYS A 138 -3.72 -15.81 -35.75
N LYS A 139 -3.07 -16.87 -35.23
CA LYS A 139 -2.13 -16.89 -34.11
C LYS A 139 -0.78 -16.29 -34.53
N THR A 140 -0.18 -15.48 -33.67
CA THR A 140 1.28 -15.38 -33.54
C THR A 140 1.59 -15.47 -32.05
N LYS A 141 1.98 -16.67 -31.62
CA LYS A 141 2.31 -17.04 -30.26
C LYS A 141 3.79 -16.72 -30.06
N LYS A 142 4.13 -15.63 -29.38
CA LYS A 142 5.49 -15.36 -28.89
C LYS A 142 5.45 -15.26 -27.36
N THR A 143 5.68 -16.44 -26.78
CA THR A 143 6.25 -16.74 -25.46
C THR A 143 6.07 -15.71 -24.34
N GLU A 144 4.98 -15.89 -23.59
CA GLU A 144 4.70 -15.26 -22.30
C GLU A 144 5.68 -15.72 -21.19
N ASP A 145 6.33 -16.87 -21.37
CA ASP A 145 7.32 -17.45 -20.43
C ASP A 145 8.66 -16.71 -20.39
N GLU A 146 9.09 -16.04 -21.47
CA GLU A 146 10.38 -15.34 -21.50
C GLU A 146 10.30 -13.99 -20.77
N ARG A 147 9.12 -13.34 -20.76
CA ARG A 147 8.91 -12.07 -20.07
C ARG A 147 8.81 -12.21 -18.55
N LYS A 148 8.28 -13.35 -18.06
CA LYS A 148 8.21 -13.61 -16.62
C LYS A 148 9.59 -13.84 -16.01
N ARG A 149 10.47 -14.56 -16.71
CA ARG A 149 11.83 -14.83 -16.23
C ARG A 149 12.67 -13.55 -16.12
N HIS A 150 12.56 -12.66 -17.10
CA HIS A 150 13.26 -11.37 -17.07
C HIS A 150 12.70 -10.41 -16.01
N ALA A 151 11.41 -10.53 -15.65
CA ALA A 151 10.82 -9.71 -14.59
C ALA A 151 11.28 -10.18 -13.20
N ASP A 152 11.39 -11.50 -12.99
CA ASP A 152 11.89 -12.05 -11.72
C ASP A 152 13.40 -11.77 -11.55
N GLU A 153 14.21 -11.83 -12.62
CA GLU A 153 15.64 -11.49 -12.58
C GLU A 153 15.90 -10.02 -12.22
N LEU A 154 15.09 -9.10 -12.74
CA LEU A 154 15.20 -7.67 -12.42
C LEU A 154 14.74 -7.34 -11.00
N LEU A 155 13.83 -8.13 -10.43
CA LEU A 155 13.36 -7.96 -9.06
C LEU A 155 14.43 -8.41 -8.06
N ASP A 156 15.12 -9.52 -8.33
CA ASP A 156 16.23 -10.01 -7.49
C ASP A 156 17.45 -9.06 -7.54
N GLU A 157 17.78 -8.52 -8.71
CA GLU A 157 18.89 -7.56 -8.86
C GLU A 157 18.60 -6.23 -8.17
N ALA A 158 17.36 -5.72 -8.27
CA ALA A 158 16.94 -4.49 -7.59
C ALA A 158 16.82 -4.65 -6.06
N LEU A 159 16.53 -5.87 -5.56
CA LEU A 159 16.56 -6.18 -4.14
C LEU A 159 17.99 -6.15 -3.59
N LEU A 160 18.98 -6.64 -4.33
CA LEU A 160 20.38 -6.64 -3.91
C LEU A 160 20.99 -5.23 -3.81
N GLU A 161 20.53 -4.29 -4.64
CA GLU A 161 21.03 -2.90 -4.61
C GLU A 161 20.34 -2.02 -3.56
N SER A 162 19.12 -2.37 -3.11
CA SER A 162 18.32 -1.55 -2.21
C SER A 162 18.55 -1.79 -0.72
N PHE A 163 19.29 -2.84 -0.34
CA PHE A 163 19.63 -3.13 1.05
C PHE A 163 21.14 -2.94 1.30
N PRO A 164 21.59 -1.72 1.69
CA PRO A 164 22.94 -1.58 2.20
C PRO A 164 23.11 -2.52 3.40
N ALA A 165 24.24 -3.23 3.46
CA ALA A 165 24.56 -4.25 4.47
C ALA A 165 24.54 -3.74 5.94
N SER A 166 24.18 -2.48 6.17
CA SER A 166 24.04 -1.85 7.48
C SER A 166 22.67 -2.02 8.14
N ASP A 167 21.60 -2.33 7.39
CA ASP A 167 20.23 -2.48 7.93
C ASP A 167 19.79 -3.94 8.13
N ALA A 168 20.75 -4.88 8.15
CA ALA A 168 20.45 -6.26 8.47
C ALA A 168 19.97 -6.36 9.94
N PRO A 169 18.86 -7.05 10.23
CA PRO A 169 18.41 -7.27 11.61
C PRO A 169 19.55 -7.90 12.41
N SER A 170 19.87 -7.33 13.57
CA SER A 170 20.94 -7.81 14.43
C SER A 170 20.60 -9.20 14.98
N VAL A 171 21.07 -10.25 14.31
CA VAL A 171 20.98 -11.64 14.79
C VAL A 171 21.99 -11.80 15.92
N THR A 172 21.55 -11.55 17.15
CA THR A 172 22.37 -11.81 18.34
C THR A 172 22.36 -13.31 18.65
N ARG A 173 23.40 -14.01 18.19
CA ARG A 173 23.71 -15.39 18.60
C ARG A 173 24.46 -15.40 19.93
N ASP A 174 23.78 -15.04 21.01
CA ASP A 174 24.35 -15.22 22.36
C ASP A 174 23.96 -16.60 22.90
N ARG A 175 24.87 -17.57 22.77
CA ARG A 175 24.95 -18.73 23.68
C ARG A 175 26.40 -19.17 23.87
N PRO A 176 26.94 -19.15 25.09
CA PRO A 176 27.96 -20.12 25.46
C PRO A 176 27.23 -21.46 25.70
N TYR A 177 27.65 -22.49 24.97
CA TYR A 177 27.21 -23.86 25.20
C TYR A 177 27.79 -24.31 26.55
N ASP A 178 26.95 -24.37 27.59
CA ASP A 178 27.30 -25.06 28.82
C ASP A 178 26.92 -26.53 28.64
N GLN A 179 27.91 -27.41 28.67
CA GLN A 179 27.71 -28.85 28.67
C GLN A 179 27.71 -29.35 30.11
N GLY A 180 26.52 -29.74 30.58
CA GLY A 180 26.30 -30.41 31.87
C GLY A 180 24.96 -31.11 31.89
#